data_AF-A0A2N8PR58-F1
#
_entry.id   AF-A0A2N8PR58-F1
#
_cell.length_a   1.000
_cell.length_b   1.000
_cell.length_c   1.000
_cell.angle_alpha   90.00
_cell.angle_beta   90.00
_cell.angle_gamma   90.00
#
_symmetry.space_group_name_H-M   'P 1'
#
loop_
_entity.id
_entity.type
_entity.pdbx_description
1 polymer ?
#
loop_
_entity_poly.entity_id
_entity_poly.type
_entity_poly.pdbx_seq_one_letter_code
_entity_poly.pdbx_strand_id
1 'polypeptide(L)' 'MAYYGAFYQSALHPLLLRINAYLMRWIRKKYRRLRTFKKAKACWQRVTRQYPRLFAHWAWTPAFW' A
#
# COMPACT_ATOMS: atom_id res chain seq x y z
N MET A 1 0.54 4.36 15.50
CA MET A 1 1.60 3.34 15.68
C MET A 1 2.54 3.81 16.78
N ALA A 2 2.20 3.54 18.04
CA ALA A 2 2.97 4.06 19.18
C ALA A 2 4.21 3.21 19.54
N TYR A 3 4.31 1.97 19.03
CA TYR A 3 5.34 1.04 19.48
C TYR A 3 6.63 1.05 18.62
N TYR A 4 6.50 1.18 17.29
CA TYR A 4 7.65 1.16 16.36
C TYR A 4 7.86 2.47 15.58
N GLY A 5 6.92 3.42 15.67
CA GLY A 5 6.94 4.66 14.88
C GLY A 5 7.89 5.74 15.40
N ALA A 6 8.27 5.69 16.69
CA ALA A 6 9.05 6.74 17.33
C ALA A 6 10.55 6.72 16.97
N PHE A 7 11.11 5.56 16.61
CA PHE A 7 12.56 5.39 16.46
C PHE A 7 13.03 5.01 15.04
N TYR A 8 12.18 4.38 14.23
CA TYR A 8 12.60 3.78 12.96
C TYR A 8 11.79 4.24 11.75
N GLN A 9 11.22 5.44 11.77
CA GLN A 9 10.36 5.94 10.69
C GLN A 9 11.01 5.83 9.29
N SER A 10 12.34 6.02 9.21
CA SER A 10 13.15 5.87 8.00
C SER A 10 13.43 4.41 7.60
N ALA A 11 13.69 3.52 8.56
CA ALA A 11 13.96 2.10 8.30
C ALA A 11 12.68 1.27 8.08
N LEU A 12 11.55 1.71 8.64
CA LEU A 12 10.24 1.06 8.46
C LEU A 12 9.61 1.41 7.11
N HIS A 13 9.90 2.59 6.57
CA HIS A 13 9.39 3.02 5.26
C HIS A 13 9.64 2.01 4.12
N PRO A 14 10.87 1.50 3.89
CA PRO A 14 11.11 0.50 2.84
C PRO A 14 10.39 -0.83 3.09
N LEU A 15 10.19 -1.24 4.36
CA LEU A 15 9.42 -2.44 4.70
C LEU A 15 7.94 -2.25 4.33
N LEU A 16 7.35 -1.11 4.71
CA LEU A 16 5.96 -0.78 4.41
C LEU A 16 5.72 -0.64 2.90
N LEU A 17 6.67 -0.04 2.17
CA LEU A 17 6.66 -0.01 0.71
C LEU A 17 6.66 -1.41 0.12
N ARG A 18 7.49 -2.33 0.65
CA ARG A 18 7.55 -3.73 0.19
C ARG A 18 6.22 -4.44 0.43
N ILE A 19 5.58 -4.23 1.58
CA ILE A 19 4.23 -4.76 1.87
C ILE A 19 3.21 -4.23 0.85
N ASN A 20 3.23 -2.93 0.57
CA ASN A 20 2.35 -2.33 -0.44
C ASN A 20 2.62 -2.87 -1.85
N ALA A 21 3.88 -3.12 -2.23
CA ALA A 21 4.22 -3.77 -3.50
C ALA A 21 3.70 -5.21 -3.58
N TYR A 22 3.71 -5.97 -2.48
CA TYR A 22 3.09 -7.30 -2.42
C TYR A 22 1.56 -7.24 -2.52
N LEU A 23 0.91 -6.28 -1.85
CA LEU A 23 -0.52 -6.05 -2.00
C LEU A 23 -0.88 -5.72 -3.45
N MET A 24 -0.10 -4.88 -4.12
CA MET A 24 -0.28 -4.56 -5.52
C MET A 24 -0.14 -5.80 -6.43
N ARG A 25 0.85 -6.67 -6.17
CA ARG A 25 0.97 -7.97 -6.86
C ARG A 25 -0.22 -8.87 -6.60
N TRP A 26 -0.70 -8.93 -5.36
CA TRP A 26 -1.85 -9.73 -4.96
C TRP A 26 -3.14 -9.27 -5.65
N ILE A 27 -3.42 -7.95 -5.69
CA ILE A 27 -4.59 -7.39 -6.38
C ILE A 27 -4.58 -7.77 -7.87
N ARG A 28 -3.42 -7.66 -8.52
CA ARG A 28 -3.24 -8.02 -9.94
C ARG A 28 -3.42 -9.53 -10.19
N LYS A 29 -3.03 -10.39 -9.25
CA LYS A 29 -3.19 -11.85 -9.34
C LYS A 29 -4.63 -12.27 -9.05
N LYS A 30 -5.28 -11.65 -8.07
CA LYS A 30 -6.65 -11.96 -7.63
C LYS A 30 -7.71 -11.50 -8.63
N TYR A 31 -7.56 -10.30 -9.19
CA TYR A 31 -8.59 -9.70 -10.05
C TYR A 31 -8.11 -9.59 -11.50
N ARG A 32 -8.68 -10.41 -12.39
CA ARG A 32 -8.36 -10.39 -13.83
C ARG A 32 -8.51 -8.99 -14.46
N ARG A 33 -9.54 -8.23 -14.06
CA ARG A 33 -9.78 -6.85 -14.53
C ARG A 33 -8.67 -5.85 -14.17
N LEU A 34 -7.87 -6.16 -13.14
CA LEU A 34 -6.77 -5.32 -12.64
C LEU A 34 -5.39 -5.86 -13.04
N ARG A 35 -5.30 -6.85 -13.95
CA ARG A 35 -4.01 -7.46 -14.33
C ARG A 35 -3.01 -6.43 -14.89
N THR A 36 -3.52 -5.48 -15.66
CA THR A 36 -2.74 -4.36 -16.21
C THR A 36 -2.36 -3.36 -15.13
N PHE A 37 -1.10 -2.95 -15.10
CA PHE A 37 -0.57 -2.03 -14.08
C PHE A 37 -1.34 -0.71 -14.02
N LYS A 38 -1.71 -0.12 -15.16
CA LYS A 38 -2.51 1.13 -15.21
C LYS A 38 -3.85 1.01 -14.47
N LYS A 39 -4.57 -0.10 -14.68
CA LYS A 39 -5.87 -0.36 -14.02
C LYS A 39 -5.68 -0.64 -12.52
N ALA A 40 -4.67 -1.44 -12.16
CA ALA A 40 -4.34 -1.68 -10.77
C ALA A 40 -3.95 -0.39 -10.04
N LYS A 41 -3.17 0.50 -10.67
CA LYS A 41 -2.73 1.77 -10.08
C LYS A 41 -3.91 2.70 -9.84
N ALA A 42 -4.81 2.82 -10.81
CA ALA A 42 -6.03 3.61 -10.66
C ALA A 42 -6.93 3.04 -9.54
N CYS A 43 -7.07 1.71 -9.48
CA CYS A 43 -7.81 1.05 -8.41
C CYS A 43 -7.16 1.29 -7.03
N TRP A 44 -5.84 1.16 -6.94
CA TRP A 44 -5.08 1.42 -5.73
C TRP A 44 -5.31 2.85 -5.23
N GLN A 45 -5.13 3.85 -6.10
CA GLN A 45 -5.35 5.26 -5.75
C GLN A 45 -6.78 5.54 -5.29
N ARG A 46 -7.77 4.90 -5.92
CA ARG A 46 -9.17 5.02 -5.49
C ARG A 46 -9.38 4.44 -4.09
N VAL A 47 -8.87 3.22 -3.85
CA VAL A 47 -9.04 2.52 -2.57
C VAL A 47 -8.32 3.23 -1.43
N THR A 48 -7.08 3.69 -1.64
CA THR A 48 -6.33 4.41 -0.61
C THR A 48 -6.95 5.77 -0.29
N ARG A 49 -7.59 6.44 -1.26
CA ARG A 49 -8.35 7.68 -1.02
C ARG A 49 -9.67 7.45 -0.29
N GLN A 50 -10.40 6.41 -0.65
CA GLN A 50 -11.71 6.11 -0.06
C GLN A 50 -11.59 5.50 1.34
N TYR A 51 -10.57 4.68 1.56
CA TYR A 51 -10.33 3.96 2.81
C TYR A 51 -8.88 4.14 3.28
N PRO A 52 -8.47 5.37 3.67
CA PRO A 52 -7.08 5.66 4.07
C PRO A 52 -6.64 4.92 5.33
N ARG A 53 -7.58 4.37 6.11
CA ARG A 53 -7.34 3.63 7.36
C ARG A 53 -7.61 2.13 7.26
N LEU A 54 -7.83 1.60 6.06
CA LEU A 54 -8.06 0.15 5.87
C LEU A 54 -6.86 -0.68 6.32
N PHE A 55 -5.65 -0.17 6.10
CA PHE A 55 -4.42 -0.70 6.66
C PHE A 55 -3.79 0.34 7.58
N ALA A 56 -3.24 -0.11 8.71
CA ALA A 56 -2.67 0.77 9.73
C ALA A 56 -1.56 1.70 9.20
N HIS A 57 -0.78 1.24 8.21
CA HIS A 57 0.32 2.01 7.62
C HIS A 57 -0.10 2.94 6.49
N TRP A 58 -1.31 2.81 5.93
CA TRP A 58 -1.79 3.67 4.84
C TRP A 58 -2.04 5.12 5.26
N ALA A 59 -2.25 5.36 6.56
CA ALA A 59 -2.31 6.70 7.12
C ALA A 59 -0.98 7.46 7.01
N TRP A 60 0.13 6.75 6.77
CA TRP A 60 1.49 7.28 6.75
C TRP A 60 2.09 7.17 5.35
N THR A 61 1.96 5.99 4.72
CA THR A 61 2.53 5.70 3.41
C THR A 61 1.58 4.81 2.59
N PRO A 62 0.68 5.40 1.80
CA PRO A 62 -0.11 4.68 0.80
C PRO A 62 0.69 4.41 -0.50
N ALA A 63 1.93 4.90 -0.58
CA ALA A 63 2.82 4.64 -1.71
C ALA A 63 3.27 3.17 -1.74
N PHE A 64 3.48 2.64 -2.94
CA PHE A 64 3.95 1.27 -3.18
C PHE A 64 5.25 1.23 -3.99
N TRP A 65 5.85 2.41 -4.18
CA TRP A 65 7.09 2.72 -4.88
C TRP A 65 7.72 3.95 -4.24
#